data_AF-A0A821T7W8-F1
#
_entry.id   AF-A0A821T7W8-F1
#
_cell.length_a   1.000
_cell.length_b   1.000
_cell.length_c   1.000
_cell.angle_alpha   90.00
_cell.angle_beta   90.00
_cell.angle_gamma   90.00
#
_symmetry.space_group_name_H-M   'P 1'
#
loop_
_entity.id
_entity.type
_entity.pdbx_description
1 polymer ?
#
loop_
_entity_poly.entity_id
_entity_poly.type
_entity_poly.pdbx_seq_one_letter_code
_entity_poly.pdbx_strand_id
1 'polypeptide(L)' 'MNDIDYIRNLIVENEGRIRSIEGELSQEEGKVNNSNLSENEKQTIEQSIHALKQRKQDYIIAIETLQNEMRQLENKEN' A
#
# COMPACT_ATOMS: atom_id res chain seq x y z
N MET A 1 5.27 -22.89 -12.01
CA MET A 1 5.64 -21.49 -11.72
C MET A 1 6.94 -21.57 -10.93
N ASN A 2 8.01 -20.91 -11.38
CA ASN A 2 9.26 -20.85 -10.59
C ASN A 2 9.12 -19.80 -9.48
N ASP A 3 10.02 -19.85 -8.50
CA ASP A 3 9.94 -18.98 -7.30
C ASP A 3 10.03 -17.50 -7.68
N ILE A 4 10.80 -17.17 -8.72
CA ILE A 4 10.94 -15.80 -9.23
C ILE A 4 9.62 -15.29 -9.82
N ASP A 5 8.94 -16.09 -10.64
CA ASP A 5 7.64 -15.76 -11.25
C ASP A 5 6.57 -15.60 -10.17
N TYR A 6 6.61 -16.45 -9.13
CA TYR A 6 5.72 -16.32 -7.98
C TYR A 6 5.94 -15.00 -7.23
N ILE A 7 7.19 -14.65 -6.93
CA ILE A 7 7.53 -13.40 -6.24
C ILE A 7 7.14 -12.18 -7.10
N ARG A 8 7.37 -12.20 -8.42
CA ARG A 8 6.92 -11.12 -9.32
C ARG A 8 5.40 -10.92 -9.25
N ASN A 9 4.62 -11.99 -9.23
CA ASN A 9 3.17 -11.89 -9.10
C ASN A 9 2.76 -11.24 -7.77
N LEU A 10 3.40 -11.62 -6.66
CA LEU A 10 3.14 -10.99 -5.35
C LEU A 10 3.49 -9.49 -5.33
N ILE A 11 4.59 -9.10 -5.99
CA ILE A 11 4.95 -7.68 -6.13
C ILE A 11 3.84 -6.93 -6.88
N VAL A 12 3.41 -7.45 -8.04
CA VAL A 12 2.35 -6.84 -8.85
C VAL A 12 1.03 -6.73 -8.07
N GLU A 13 0.67 -7.77 -7.31
CA GLU A 13 -0.51 -7.75 -6.44
C GLU A 13 -0.42 -6.65 -5.37
N ASN A 14 0.72 -6.54 -4.68
CA ASN A 14 0.92 -5.53 -3.66
C ASN A 14 0.96 -4.11 -4.25
N GLU A 15 1.53 -3.91 -5.43
CA GLU A 15 1.43 -2.63 -6.16
C GLU A 15 -0.02 -2.29 -6.50
N GLY A 16 -0.83 -3.30 -6.88
CA GLY A 16 -2.26 -3.14 -7.10
C GLY A 16 -3.01 -2.68 -5.84
N ARG A 17 -2.66 -3.25 -4.67
CA ARG A 17 -3.23 -2.85 -3.37
C ARG A 17 -2.82 -1.43 -2.99
N ILE A 18 -1.57 -1.04 -3.24
CA ILE A 18 -1.10 0.34 -3.02
C ILE A 18 -1.93 1.32 -3.86
N ARG A 19 -2.13 1.03 -5.15
CA ARG A 19 -2.96 1.89 -6.02
C ARG A 19 -4.40 2.03 -5.52
N SER A 20 -5.01 0.96 -5.00
CA SER A 20 -6.34 1.01 -4.38
C SER A 20 -6.34 1.95 -3.17
N ILE A 21 -5.34 1.80 -2.29
CA ILE A 21 -5.20 2.64 -1.09
C ILE A 21 -4.97 4.11 -1.45
N GLU A 22 -4.20 4.40 -2.50
CA GLU A 22 -4.00 5.78 -2.97
C GLU A 22 -5.32 6.40 -3.47
N GLY A 23 -6.17 5.61 -4.11
CA GLY A 23 -7.53 6.02 -4.47
C GLY A 23 -8.40 6.33 -3.25
N GLU A 24 -8.38 5.46 -2.23
CA GLU A 24 -9.10 5.65 -0.97
C GLU A 24 -8.58 6.88 -0.20
N LEU A 25 -7.26 7.05 -0.10
CA LEU A 25 -6.63 8.22 0.53
C LEU A 25 -7.06 9.51 -0.13
N SER A 26 -7.06 9.57 -1.46
CA SER A 26 -7.47 10.77 -2.20
C SER A 26 -8.94 11.13 -1.90
N GLN A 27 -9.81 10.13 -1.74
CA GLN A 27 -11.21 10.34 -1.38
C GLN A 27 -11.34 10.87 0.06
N GLU A 28 -10.66 10.25 1.03
CA GLU A 28 -10.73 10.66 2.43
C GLU A 28 -10.10 12.04 2.67
N GLU A 29 -8.92 12.32 2.09
CA GLU A 29 -8.28 13.64 2.15
C GLU A 29 -9.15 14.73 1.50
N GLY A 30 -9.90 14.38 0.46
CA GLY A 30 -10.91 15.26 -0.14
C GLY A 30 -12.07 15.57 0.80
N LYS A 31 -12.50 14.62 1.63
CA LYS A 31 -13.60 14.82 2.59
C LYS A 31 -13.20 15.77 3.73
N VAL A 32 -11.97 15.68 4.25
CA VAL A 32 -11.49 16.54 5.35
C VAL A 32 -11.63 18.04 5.02
N ASN A 33 -11.46 18.41 3.76
CA ASN A 33 -11.57 19.80 3.29
C ASN A 33 -13.02 20.33 3.21
N ASN A 34 -14.03 19.51 3.52
CA ASN A 34 -15.43 19.94 3.51
C ASN A 34 -15.78 20.71 4.81
N SER A 35 -16.17 21.98 4.67
CA SER A 35 -16.48 22.88 5.79
C SER A 35 -17.74 22.50 6.59
N ASN A 36 -18.53 21.53 6.11
CA ASN A 36 -19.78 21.12 6.75
C ASN A 36 -19.63 19.92 7.70
N LEU A 37 -18.43 19.37 7.87
CA LEU A 37 -18.18 18.26 8.80
C LEU A 37 -18.09 18.76 10.24
N SER A 38 -18.72 18.04 11.16
CA SER A 38 -18.49 18.17 12.59
C SER A 38 -17.06 17.74 12.97
N GLU A 39 -16.59 18.18 14.14
CA GLU A 39 -15.26 17.83 14.63
C GLU A 39 -15.07 16.31 14.77
N ASN A 40 -16.10 15.60 15.25
CA ASN A 40 -16.06 14.14 15.40
C ASN A 40 -15.96 13.42 14.04
N GLU A 41 -16.63 13.93 13.01
CA GLU A 41 -16.53 13.39 11.65
C GLU A 41 -15.14 13.61 11.07
N LYS A 42 -14.57 14.82 11.25
CA LYS A 42 -13.19 15.12 10.84
C LYS A 42 -12.19 14.19 11.52
N GLN A 43 -12.29 14.03 12.84
CA GLN A 43 -11.41 13.13 13.59
C GLN A 43 -11.51 11.68 13.11
N THR A 44 -12.73 11.22 12.79
CA THR A 44 -12.93 9.85 12.25
C THR A 44 -12.26 9.69 10.89
N ILE A 45 -12.36 10.68 10.01
CA ILE A 45 -11.72 10.68 8.69
C ILE A 45 -10.19 10.73 8.83
N GLU A 46 -9.66 11.56 9.73
CA GLU A 46 -8.23 11.64 9.99
C GLU A 46 -7.66 10.30 10.49
N GLN A 47 -8.38 9.60 11.36
CA GLN A 47 -8.02 8.25 11.80
C GLN A 47 -8.02 7.26 10.63
N SER A 48 -9.01 7.34 9.73
CA SER A 48 -9.07 6.54 8.51
C SER A 48 -7.86 6.79 7.60
N ILE A 49 -7.53 8.05 7.34
CA ILE A 49 -6.35 8.46 6.56
C ILE A 49 -5.07 7.91 7.19
N HIS A 50 -4.95 8.00 8.52
CA HIS A 50 -3.79 7.46 9.21
C HIS A 50 -3.67 5.95 9.02
N ALA A 51 -4.76 5.20 9.19
CA ALA A 51 -4.78 3.75 9.00
C ALA A 51 -4.44 3.35 7.55
N LEU A 52 -4.97 4.08 6.56
CA LEU A 52 -4.65 3.86 5.15
C LEU A 52 -3.17 4.12 4.85
N LYS A 53 -2.58 5.18 5.40
CA LYS A 53 -1.14 5.48 5.26
C LYS A 53 -0.27 4.38 5.84
N GLN A 54 -0.62 3.85 7.02
CA GLN A 54 0.09 2.72 7.61
C GLN A 54 -0.01 1.47 6.75
N ARG A 55 -1.21 1.12 6.31
CA ARG A 55 -1.43 -0.05 5.44
C ARG A 55 -0.68 0.07 4.10
N LYS A 56 -0.61 1.27 3.53
CA LYS A 56 0.22 1.54 2.34
C LYS A 56 1.70 1.27 2.63
N GLN A 57 2.21 1.75 3.77
CA GLN A 57 3.59 1.55 4.19
C GLN A 57 3.92 0.07 4.38
N ASP A 58 3.01 -0.72 4.96
CA ASP A 58 3.18 -2.17 5.11
C ASP A 58 3.36 -2.87 3.76
N TYR A 59 2.57 -2.50 2.74
CA TYR A 59 2.74 -3.06 1.40
C TYR A 59 4.03 -2.62 0.71
N ILE A 60 4.50 -1.39 0.96
CA ILE A 60 5.81 -0.92 0.45
C ILE A 60 6.92 -1.79 1.03
N ILE A 61 6.92 -2.00 2.36
CA ILE A 61 7.92 -2.85 3.04
C ILE A 61 7.85 -4.29 2.51
N ALA A 62 6.65 -4.82 2.29
CA ALA A 62 6.48 -6.15 1.71
C ALA A 62 7.09 -6.25 0.30
N ILE A 63 6.89 -5.24 -0.55
CA ILE A 63 7.50 -5.19 -1.90
C ILE A 63 9.03 -5.12 -1.80
N GLU A 64 9.58 -4.28 -0.94
CA GLU A 64 11.04 -4.16 -0.76
C GLU A 64 11.65 -5.50 -0.32
N THR A 65 10.97 -6.22 0.59
CA THR A 65 11.36 -7.55 1.05
C THR A 65 11.35 -8.56 -0.10
N LEU A 66 10.26 -8.61 -0.86
CA LEU A 66 10.10 -9.49 -2.02
C LEU A 66 11.14 -9.20 -3.12
N GLN A 67 11.42 -7.93 -3.40
CA GLN A 67 12.45 -7.54 -4.37
C GLN A 67 13.85 -7.99 -3.94
N ASN A 68 14.14 -7.95 -2.64
CA ASN A 68 15.40 -8.46 -2.10
C ASN A 68 15.49 -9.99 -2.20
N GLU A 69 14.41 -10.71 -1.87
CA GLU A 69 14.34 -12.17 -2.02
C GLU A 69 14.53 -12.59 -3.48
N MET A 70 13.86 -11.93 -4.42
CA MET A 70 13.99 -12.20 -5.85
C MET A 70 15.43 -12.02 -6.32
N ARG A 71 16.09 -10.93 -5.93
CA ARG A 71 17.50 -10.67 -6.27
C ARG A 71 18.43 -11.76 -5.74
N GLN A 72 18.16 -12.29 -4.54
CA GLN A 72 18.95 -13.39 -3.98
C GLN A 72 18.77 -14.69 -4.76
N LEU A 73 17.57 -14.96 -5.27
CA LEU A 73 17.31 -16.12 -6.12
C LEU A 73 18.02 -15.98 -7.47
N GLU A 74 17.90 -14.82 -8.12
CA GLU A 74 18.58 -14.52 -9.38
C GLU A 74 20.11 -14.68 -9.26
N ASN A 75 20.70 -14.28 -8.13
CA ASN A 75 22.14 -14.45 -7.88
C ASN A 75 22.58 -15.90 -7.61
N LYS A 76 21.67 -16.79 -7.22
CA LYS A 76 21.96 -18.22 -6.98
C LYS A 76 21.83 -19.07 -8.26
N GLU A 77 21.09 -18.58 -9.24
CA GLU A 77 20.88 -19.25 -10.53
C GLU A 77 21.94 -18.89 -11.58
N ASN A 78 22.81 -17.91 -11.29
CA ASN A 78 23.98 -17.53 -12.08
C ASN A 78 25.27 -18.18 -11.55
#